data_AF-A0A246WWG4-F1
#
_entry.id   AF-A0A246WWG4-F1
#
_cell.length_a   1.000
_cell.length_b   1.000
_cell.length_c   1.000
_cell.angle_alpha   90.00
_cell.angle_beta   90.00
_cell.angle_gamma   90.00
#
_symmetry.space_group_name_H-M   'P 1'
#
loop_
_entity.id
_entity.type
_entity.pdbx_description
1 polymer ?
#
loop_
_entity_poly.entity_id
_entity_poly.type
_entity_poly.pdbx_seq_one_letter_code
_entity_poly.pdbx_strand_id
1 'polypeptide(L)'
;MNNNEEMATAMNTTSYRHSLTQLFTRHLMHASMPGLMPSGPATSRSPATQAHSRLPEALVERLLRQEEQRGVRPRGLPIATFSAPQPAAHRAATYSYPIQIERASIDALPSSAGVYIFRGANDMPLYVGRSVNLRSRVLAHLHNHEEEMLVRQTRRIEFRRTAGELGAALLENSLVRDLQPLHNKKPRQKRCLFTLRLSQTGQPLAAQVAERDFSRAENLFGIFASERAAQEALQKLVEQHGLCSIATGLEQSEGEGMACFGRQIRRCRGACTGEESHEQHQERLMQAMEELRILPWPYEGVMGIVEEYDGWRQVHVIDHWRYLGSLDDQHRQLLPRPAASCKGFDLDSYKTVIRPFLLGQLDLHPLPGLKLPAQA
;
A
#
# COMPACT_ATOMS: atom_id res chain seq x y z
N MET A 1 -56.96 17.87 -16.29
CA MET A 1 -56.94 16.90 -15.18
C MET A 1 -56.48 15.57 -15.73
N ASN A 2 -55.33 15.14 -15.23
CA ASN A 2 -54.65 13.84 -15.34
C ASN A 2 -54.70 13.08 -16.66
N ASN A 3 -53.56 13.04 -17.34
CA ASN A 3 -52.90 11.82 -17.82
C ASN A 3 -51.57 12.17 -18.51
N ASN A 4 -50.57 12.61 -17.73
CA ASN A 4 -49.19 12.79 -18.22
C ASN A 4 -48.11 12.48 -17.17
N GLU A 5 -48.45 11.81 -16.06
CA GLU A 5 -47.49 11.43 -15.01
C GLU A 5 -46.90 10.01 -15.18
N GLU A 6 -47.32 9.21 -16.16
CA GLU A 6 -46.81 7.83 -16.33
C GLU A 6 -45.78 7.63 -17.46
N MET A 7 -45.46 8.65 -18.25
CA MET A 7 -44.36 8.58 -19.25
C MET A 7 -43.03 9.18 -18.79
N ALA A 8 -42.99 9.91 -17.66
CA ALA A 8 -41.76 10.51 -17.13
C ALA A 8 -40.92 9.57 -16.26
N THR A 9 -41.43 8.38 -15.93
CA THR A 9 -40.77 7.43 -15.01
C THR A 9 -40.09 6.25 -15.73
N ALA A 10 -40.13 6.20 -17.07
CA ALA A 10 -39.66 5.03 -17.83
C ALA A 10 -38.44 5.25 -18.74
N MET A 11 -37.80 6.43 -18.75
CA MET A 11 -36.65 6.70 -19.66
C MET A 11 -35.31 7.07 -18.99
N ASN A 12 -35.20 7.02 -17.66
CA ASN A 12 -33.96 7.39 -16.95
C ASN A 12 -33.15 6.21 -16.35
N THR A 13 -33.33 4.98 -16.83
CA THR A 13 -32.61 3.81 -16.27
C THR A 13 -31.74 3.03 -17.26
N THR A 14 -31.60 3.45 -18.52
CA THR A 14 -30.95 2.59 -19.53
C THR A 14 -29.71 3.19 -20.22
N SER A 15 -29.35 4.46 -20.02
CA SER A 15 -28.21 5.07 -20.76
C SER A 15 -26.93 5.34 -19.97
N TYR A 16 -26.87 5.05 -18.67
CA TYR A 16 -25.67 5.29 -17.84
C TYR A 16 -24.85 4.01 -17.53
N ARG A 17 -24.85 3.05 -18.46
CA ARG A 17 -24.09 1.78 -18.36
C ARG A 17 -23.02 1.58 -19.44
N HIS A 18 -22.74 2.60 -20.27
CA HIS A 18 -21.88 2.45 -21.45
C HIS A 18 -20.75 3.49 -21.58
N SER A 19 -20.26 4.06 -20.48
CA SER A 19 -19.01 4.86 -20.49
C SER A 19 -17.88 4.12 -19.78
N LEU A 20 -16.96 3.60 -20.59
CA LEU A 20 -15.56 3.20 -20.31
C LEU A 20 -15.23 2.08 -19.31
N THR A 21 -16.18 1.51 -18.56
CA THR A 21 -15.91 0.29 -17.75
C THR A 21 -15.90 -0.99 -18.60
N GLN A 22 -16.51 -0.99 -19.79
CA GLN A 22 -16.67 -2.19 -20.62
C GLN A 22 -15.40 -2.65 -21.37
N LEU A 23 -14.33 -1.86 -21.40
CA LEU A 23 -13.05 -2.30 -21.99
C LEU A 23 -12.21 -3.16 -21.02
N PHE A 24 -12.56 -3.25 -19.73
CA PHE A 24 -11.78 -4.03 -18.75
C PHE A 24 -12.45 -5.32 -18.25
N THR A 25 -13.78 -5.48 -18.38
CA THR A 25 -14.48 -6.65 -17.83
C THR A 25 -14.77 -7.76 -18.84
N ARG A 26 -14.56 -7.54 -20.15
CA ARG A 26 -14.90 -8.56 -21.18
C ARG A 26 -13.83 -9.64 -21.41
N HIS A 27 -12.73 -9.63 -20.67
CA HIS A 27 -11.71 -10.70 -20.73
C HIS A 27 -11.78 -11.71 -19.57
N LEU A 28 -12.78 -11.62 -18.69
CA LEU A 28 -12.90 -12.50 -17.52
C LEU A 28 -14.12 -13.45 -17.53
N MET A 29 -14.96 -13.45 -18.57
CA MET A 29 -16.17 -14.27 -18.59
C MET A 29 -16.40 -14.89 -19.97
N HIS A 30 -15.65 -15.94 -20.32
CA HIS A 30 -16.10 -16.95 -21.29
C HIS A 30 -15.37 -18.28 -21.07
N ALA A 31 -16.03 -19.21 -20.39
CA ALA A 31 -15.95 -20.64 -20.67
C ALA A 31 -17.22 -21.32 -20.13
N SER A 32 -18.16 -21.55 -21.05
CA SER A 32 -19.39 -22.29 -20.82
C SER A 32 -19.13 -23.77 -20.49
N MET A 33 -19.99 -24.33 -19.64
CA MET A 33 -20.30 -25.78 -19.59
C MET A 33 -20.75 -26.28 -20.98
N PRO A 34 -20.44 -27.52 -21.38
CA PRO A 34 -21.37 -28.63 -21.14
C PRO A 34 -20.69 -29.99 -20.81
N GLY A 35 -21.50 -30.92 -20.28
CA GLY A 35 -21.06 -32.25 -19.85
C GLY A 35 -20.97 -33.33 -20.94
N LEU A 36 -20.74 -34.56 -20.44
CA LEU A 36 -20.68 -35.90 -21.06
C LEU A 36 -19.30 -36.38 -21.59
N MET A 37 -18.78 -37.40 -20.88
CA MET A 37 -17.72 -38.36 -21.24
C MET A 37 -18.17 -39.29 -22.42
N PRO A 38 -17.33 -40.15 -23.07
CA PRO A 38 -16.04 -40.71 -22.59
C PRO A 38 -14.87 -40.90 -23.61
N SER A 39 -13.69 -41.19 -23.02
CA SER A 39 -12.55 -42.07 -23.45
C SER A 39 -11.67 -41.76 -24.70
N GLY A 40 -10.34 -41.66 -24.48
CA GLY A 40 -9.28 -41.85 -25.48
C GLY A 40 -7.93 -41.19 -25.10
N PRO A 41 -6.74 -41.80 -25.35
CA PRO A 41 -5.57 -41.62 -24.47
C PRO A 41 -4.58 -40.50 -24.84
N ALA A 42 -3.74 -40.23 -23.83
CA ALA A 42 -2.66 -39.26 -23.72
C ALA A 42 -1.77 -39.01 -24.95
N THR A 43 -1.51 -37.73 -25.20
CA THR A 43 -0.17 -37.26 -25.61
C THR A 43 0.12 -35.91 -24.96
N SER A 44 1.20 -35.89 -24.19
CA SER A 44 1.76 -34.76 -23.48
C SER A 44 2.21 -33.64 -24.43
N ARG A 45 1.64 -32.44 -24.26
CA ARG A 45 2.27 -31.18 -24.64
C ARG A 45 2.00 -30.17 -23.52
N SER A 46 3.07 -29.66 -22.93
CA SER A 46 3.05 -28.57 -21.97
C SER A 46 2.32 -27.34 -22.54
N PRO A 47 1.39 -26.71 -21.82
CA PRO A 47 0.97 -25.35 -22.11
C PRO A 47 1.61 -24.40 -21.09
N ALA A 48 2.42 -23.46 -21.57
CA ALA A 48 2.00 -22.11 -21.93
C ALA A 48 1.96 -21.18 -20.71
N THR A 49 3.01 -20.37 -20.62
CA THR A 49 3.09 -19.12 -19.86
C THR A 49 1.82 -18.30 -20.10
N GLN A 50 0.88 -18.32 -19.16
CA GLN A 50 -0.35 -17.54 -19.28
C GLN A 50 -0.02 -16.07 -19.04
N ALA A 51 -0.35 -15.26 -20.06
CA ALA A 51 -0.24 -13.81 -20.06
C ALA A 51 -1.10 -13.21 -18.94
N HIS A 52 -0.47 -12.78 -17.85
CA HIS A 52 -1.13 -11.97 -16.84
C HIS A 52 -1.45 -10.59 -17.43
N SER A 53 -2.71 -10.18 -17.30
CA SER A 53 -3.22 -8.88 -17.74
C SER A 53 -2.36 -7.75 -17.17
N ARG A 54 -1.50 -7.16 -18.01
CA ARG A 54 -0.76 -5.95 -17.64
C ARG A 54 -1.79 -4.84 -17.39
N LEU A 55 -1.69 -4.19 -16.23
CA LEU A 55 -2.44 -2.96 -15.99
C LEU A 55 -2.15 -1.97 -17.12
N PRO A 56 -3.13 -1.15 -17.55
CA PRO A 56 -2.90 -0.18 -18.61
C PRO A 56 -1.76 0.76 -18.23
N GLU A 57 -0.87 1.03 -19.17
CA GLU A 57 0.33 1.85 -18.94
C GLU A 57 -0.03 3.24 -18.38
N ALA A 58 -1.09 3.87 -18.91
CA ALA A 58 -1.61 5.14 -18.40
C ALA A 58 -2.13 5.07 -16.95
N LEU A 59 -2.62 3.90 -16.49
CA LEU A 59 -3.00 3.71 -15.08
C LEU A 59 -1.77 3.58 -14.20
N VAL A 60 -0.78 2.80 -14.65
CA VAL A 60 0.50 2.63 -13.95
C VAL A 60 1.20 3.97 -13.75
N GLU A 61 1.35 4.76 -14.82
CA GLU A 61 1.98 6.09 -14.73
C GLU A 61 1.27 7.03 -13.76
N ARG A 62 -0.08 7.02 -13.73
CA ARG A 62 -0.86 7.87 -12.82
C ARG A 62 -0.70 7.44 -11.36
N LEU A 63 -0.76 6.14 -11.07
CA LEU A 63 -0.56 5.62 -9.72
C LEU A 63 0.87 5.86 -9.21
N LEU A 64 1.87 5.84 -10.10
CA LEU A 64 3.25 6.18 -9.74
C LEU A 64 3.40 7.67 -9.38
N ARG A 65 2.80 8.58 -10.15
CA ARG A 65 2.76 10.02 -9.83
C ARG A 65 2.06 10.29 -8.49
N GLN A 66 1.02 9.54 -8.18
CA GLN A 66 0.29 9.63 -6.91
C GLN A 66 1.18 9.31 -5.71
N GLU A 67 1.98 8.23 -5.78
CA GLU A 67 2.89 7.86 -4.69
C GLU A 67 3.97 8.93 -4.46
N GLU A 68 4.34 9.70 -5.49
CA GLU A 68 5.28 10.82 -5.38
C GLU A 68 4.64 12.09 -4.78
N GLN A 69 3.41 12.41 -5.18
CA GLN A 69 2.67 13.60 -4.75
C GLN A 69 2.08 13.49 -3.34
N ARG A 70 1.84 12.27 -2.84
CA ARG A 70 1.23 12.03 -1.52
C ARG A 70 1.98 12.65 -0.35
N GLY A 71 3.20 13.18 -0.52
CA GLY A 71 3.93 13.93 0.52
C GLY A 71 4.23 13.12 1.80
N VAL A 72 3.73 11.90 1.87
CA VAL A 72 4.34 10.79 2.55
C VAL A 72 5.59 10.57 1.73
N ARG A 73 6.72 11.14 2.18
CA ARG A 73 7.96 10.38 1.97
C ARG A 73 7.54 8.94 2.27
N PRO A 74 7.76 7.93 1.40
CA PRO A 74 7.91 6.60 1.97
C PRO A 74 8.73 6.80 3.24
N ARG A 75 8.50 6.09 4.35
CA ARG A 75 9.68 5.85 5.22
C ARG A 75 10.75 5.52 4.22
N GLY A 76 11.74 6.41 4.02
CA GLY A 76 12.35 6.50 2.70
C GLY A 76 12.67 5.09 2.24
N LEU A 77 12.52 4.79 0.97
CA LEU A 77 13.78 4.51 0.34
C LEU A 77 14.62 5.79 0.43
N PRO A 78 15.40 6.03 1.50
CA PRO A 78 16.46 6.96 1.36
C PRO A 78 17.46 6.20 0.49
N ILE A 79 17.41 6.44 -0.81
CA ILE A 79 18.63 6.42 -1.62
C ILE A 79 19.71 7.30 -0.92
N ALA A 80 19.32 8.19 0.00
CA ALA A 80 20.17 8.99 0.87
C ALA A 80 20.27 8.58 2.38
N THR A 81 20.17 7.30 2.74
CA THR A 81 20.97 6.77 3.89
C THR A 81 21.79 5.55 3.47
N PHE A 82 21.97 5.36 2.16
CA PHE A 82 23.00 4.50 1.58
C PHE A 82 24.42 4.90 1.98
N SER A 83 24.58 6.10 2.55
CA SER A 83 25.76 6.48 3.32
C SER A 83 25.34 6.72 4.76
N ALA A 84 25.38 5.67 5.59
CA ALA A 84 25.99 5.94 6.90
C ALA A 84 27.36 6.52 6.56
N PRO A 85 27.75 7.72 7.04
CA PRO A 85 29.14 8.11 6.92
C PRO A 85 29.96 6.92 7.42
N GLN A 86 30.80 6.36 6.54
CA GLN A 86 31.85 5.48 7.03
C GLN A 86 32.51 6.29 8.15
N PRO A 87 32.62 5.77 9.38
CA PRO A 87 33.45 6.44 10.35
C PRO A 87 34.79 6.64 9.65
N ALA A 88 35.17 7.90 9.45
CA ALA A 88 36.43 8.23 8.80
C ALA A 88 37.48 7.31 9.42
N ALA A 89 38.25 6.61 8.59
CA ALA A 89 39.21 5.58 9.03
C ALA A 89 40.13 6.04 10.18
N HIS A 90 40.24 7.36 10.38
CA HIS A 90 40.89 8.03 11.49
C HIS A 90 40.24 7.94 12.89
N ARG A 91 39.06 7.34 13.08
CA ARG A 91 38.42 7.22 14.42
C ARG A 91 38.39 5.80 15.00
N ALA A 92 38.97 4.82 14.30
CA ALA A 92 38.95 3.41 14.72
C ALA A 92 39.85 3.08 15.93
N ALA A 93 40.72 3.99 16.38
CA ALA A 93 41.75 3.65 17.37
C ALA A 93 41.34 3.79 18.84
N THR A 94 40.15 4.32 19.19
CA THR A 94 39.78 4.52 20.62
C THR A 94 38.28 4.54 20.89
N TYR A 95 37.45 3.92 20.05
CA TYR A 95 36.04 3.78 20.38
C TYR A 95 35.83 2.59 21.33
N SER A 96 35.66 2.90 22.62
CA SER A 96 35.25 1.90 23.61
C SER A 96 33.75 1.65 23.45
N TYR A 97 33.41 0.42 23.10
CA TYR A 97 32.01 0.02 23.01
C TYR A 97 31.35 0.06 24.39
N PRO A 98 30.06 0.41 24.48
CA PRO A 98 29.38 0.45 25.76
C PRO A 98 29.38 -0.93 26.44
N ILE A 99 29.98 -1.01 27.64
CA ILE A 99 30.20 -2.26 28.38
C ILE A 99 28.89 -2.99 28.67
N GLN A 100 27.77 -2.25 28.75
CA GLN A 100 26.46 -2.81 29.06
C GLN A 100 25.83 -3.64 27.92
N ILE A 101 26.31 -3.50 26.68
CA ILE A 101 25.79 -4.23 25.53
C ILE A 101 26.62 -5.50 25.34
N GLU A 102 25.96 -6.63 25.22
CA GLU A 102 26.59 -7.92 24.98
C GLU A 102 27.48 -7.86 23.73
N ARG A 103 28.80 -7.99 23.94
CA ARG A 103 29.79 -7.84 22.87
C ARG A 103 29.60 -8.84 21.73
N ALA A 104 29.27 -10.09 22.06
CA ALA A 104 28.99 -11.14 21.09
C ALA A 104 27.85 -10.76 20.13
N SER A 105 26.82 -10.05 20.62
CA SER A 105 25.69 -9.60 19.80
C SER A 105 26.08 -8.54 18.76
N ILE A 106 27.07 -7.69 19.06
CA ILE A 106 27.62 -6.70 18.13
C ILE A 106 28.53 -7.39 17.11
N ASP A 107 29.40 -8.29 17.57
CA ASP A 107 30.37 -8.94 16.70
C ASP A 107 29.71 -9.88 15.69
N ALA A 108 28.57 -10.49 16.05
CA ALA A 108 27.76 -11.34 15.18
C ALA A 108 27.00 -10.59 14.06
N LEU A 109 26.96 -9.24 14.07
CA LEU A 109 26.20 -8.47 13.09
C LEU A 109 26.77 -8.66 11.66
N PRO A 110 25.96 -9.14 10.71
CA PRO A 110 26.41 -9.36 9.33
C PRO A 110 26.39 -8.06 8.51
N SER A 111 27.20 -8.03 7.46
CA SER A 111 27.16 -6.99 6.42
C SER A 111 26.13 -7.32 5.34
N SER A 112 24.90 -7.64 5.72
CA SER A 112 23.80 -7.98 4.80
C SER A 112 22.52 -7.22 5.12
N ALA A 113 21.54 -7.32 4.23
CA ALA A 113 20.22 -6.76 4.45
C ALA A 113 19.47 -7.48 5.57
N GLY A 114 18.59 -6.74 6.26
CA GLY A 114 17.73 -7.30 7.29
C GLY A 114 17.16 -6.26 8.25
N VAL A 115 16.64 -6.78 9.37
CA VAL A 115 16.07 -6.01 10.48
C VAL A 115 16.89 -6.24 11.74
N TYR A 116 17.14 -5.19 12.51
CA TYR A 116 17.78 -5.25 13.82
C TYR A 116 16.82 -4.80 14.92
N ILE A 117 17.01 -5.34 16.13
CA ILE A 117 16.20 -5.07 17.31
C ILE A 117 17.12 -4.77 18.48
N PHE A 118 17.04 -3.55 19.01
CA PHE A 118 17.68 -3.18 20.27
C PHE A 118 16.81 -3.70 21.42
N ARG A 119 17.38 -4.57 22.26
CA ARG A 119 16.73 -5.16 23.45
C ARG A 119 17.30 -4.53 24.71
N GLY A 120 16.41 -4.16 25.62
CA GLY A 120 16.77 -3.67 26.95
C GLY A 120 16.90 -4.79 27.98
N ALA A 121 16.82 -4.43 29.25
CA ALA A 121 16.67 -5.41 30.33
C ALA A 121 15.38 -6.25 30.14
N ASN A 122 15.42 -7.51 30.57
CA ASN A 122 14.31 -8.47 30.46
C ASN A 122 13.77 -8.65 29.02
N ASP A 123 14.65 -8.57 28.01
CA ASP A 123 14.31 -8.70 26.59
C ASP A 123 13.26 -7.70 26.06
N MET A 124 13.06 -6.58 26.76
CA MET A 124 12.14 -5.52 26.36
C MET A 124 12.55 -4.93 24.99
N PRO A 125 11.67 -4.87 23.98
CA PRO A 125 11.98 -4.27 22.70
C PRO A 125 12.08 -2.74 22.83
N LEU A 126 13.27 -2.20 22.59
CA LEU A 126 13.54 -0.76 22.67
C LEU A 126 13.38 -0.10 21.31
N TYR A 127 13.99 -0.67 20.28
CA TYR A 127 13.95 -0.13 18.93
C TYR A 127 14.04 -1.23 17.88
N VAL A 128 13.30 -1.09 16.78
CA VAL A 128 13.35 -1.94 15.59
C VAL A 128 13.65 -1.06 14.39
N GLY A 129 14.63 -1.43 13.59
CA GLY A 129 14.97 -0.76 12.34
C GLY A 129 15.48 -1.73 11.29
N ARG A 130 15.53 -1.27 10.03
CA ARG A 130 16.03 -2.06 8.89
C ARG A 130 17.28 -1.46 8.26
N SER A 131 18.04 -2.27 7.54
CA SER A 131 19.15 -1.81 6.72
C SER A 131 19.50 -2.79 5.61
N VAL A 132 20.15 -2.30 4.56
CA VAL A 132 20.88 -3.13 3.57
C VAL A 132 22.24 -3.61 4.11
N ASN A 133 22.75 -2.98 5.17
CA ASN A 133 23.95 -3.40 5.89
C ASN A 133 23.72 -3.25 7.41
N LEU A 134 23.29 -4.35 8.04
CA LEU A 134 22.98 -4.41 9.46
C LEU A 134 24.14 -3.92 10.34
N ARG A 135 25.36 -4.39 10.09
CA ARG A 135 26.55 -4.02 10.87
C ARG A 135 26.80 -2.51 10.84
N SER A 136 26.91 -1.91 9.65
CA SER A 136 27.20 -0.48 9.52
C SER A 136 26.11 0.38 10.16
N ARG A 137 24.84 0.01 9.98
CA ARG A 137 23.72 0.79 10.53
C ARG A 137 23.65 0.73 12.05
N VAL A 138 23.84 -0.45 12.63
CA VAL A 138 23.86 -0.59 14.10
C VAL A 138 25.04 0.16 14.70
N LEU A 139 26.23 0.06 14.12
CA LEU A 139 27.38 0.82 14.58
C LEU A 139 27.15 2.33 14.50
N ALA A 140 26.43 2.82 13.48
CA ALA A 140 26.07 4.23 13.39
C ALA A 140 25.20 4.70 14.57
N HIS A 141 24.23 3.88 15.00
CA HIS A 141 23.43 4.17 16.20
C HIS A 141 24.28 4.25 17.46
N LEU A 142 25.27 3.35 17.64
CA LEU A 142 26.14 3.35 18.81
C LEU A 142 27.02 4.62 18.88
N HIS A 143 27.39 5.19 17.73
CA HIS A 143 28.18 6.42 17.65
C HIS A 143 27.35 7.71 17.66
N ASN A 144 26.01 7.61 17.60
CA ASN A 144 25.14 8.78 17.51
C ASN A 144 24.77 9.32 18.90
N HIS A 145 25.23 10.54 19.21
CA HIS A 145 24.96 11.20 20.48
C HIS A 145 23.47 11.50 20.70
N GLU A 146 22.68 11.71 19.63
CA GLU A 146 21.23 11.95 19.75
C GLU A 146 20.47 10.70 20.22
N GLU A 147 21.06 9.52 20.05
CA GLU A 147 20.46 8.23 20.40
C GLU A 147 21.04 7.64 21.68
N GLU A 148 21.76 8.46 22.48
CA GLU A 148 22.44 8.01 23.68
C GLU A 148 21.49 7.32 24.68
N MET A 149 20.24 7.82 24.81
CA MET A 149 19.24 7.20 25.69
C MET A 149 18.87 5.77 25.26
N LEU A 150 18.75 5.52 23.96
CA LEU A 150 18.51 4.18 23.42
C LEU A 150 19.72 3.28 23.72
N VAL A 151 20.93 3.75 23.43
CA VAL A 151 22.18 3.01 23.62
C VAL A 151 22.42 2.68 25.10
N ARG A 152 22.13 3.61 26.01
CA ARG A 152 22.25 3.40 27.48
C ARG A 152 21.30 2.32 28.01
N GLN A 153 20.10 2.21 27.45
CA GLN A 153 19.12 1.21 27.88
C GLN A 153 19.35 -0.17 27.25
N THR A 154 20.10 -0.24 26.16
CA THR A 154 20.33 -1.47 25.38
C THR A 154 21.25 -2.44 26.12
N ARG A 155 20.90 -3.71 26.07
CA ARG A 155 21.65 -4.86 26.63
C ARG A 155 22.05 -5.87 25.57
N ARG A 156 21.19 -6.12 24.58
CA ARG A 156 21.44 -7.06 23.48
C ARG A 156 20.95 -6.47 22.16
N ILE A 157 21.63 -6.81 21.07
CA ILE A 157 21.18 -6.48 19.72
C ILE A 157 20.85 -7.78 18.99
N GLU A 158 19.60 -7.94 18.60
CA GLU A 158 19.16 -9.04 17.74
C GLU A 158 19.12 -8.58 16.29
N PHE A 159 19.27 -9.52 15.37
CA PHE A 159 19.06 -9.26 13.96
C PHE A 159 18.39 -10.44 13.25
N ARG A 160 17.71 -10.14 12.15
CA ARG A 160 17.12 -11.10 11.22
C ARG A 160 17.51 -10.67 9.82
N ARG A 161 18.28 -11.51 9.13
CA ARG A 161 18.68 -11.28 7.75
C ARG A 161 17.46 -11.36 6.83
N THR A 162 17.51 -10.69 5.69
CA THR A 162 16.57 -10.85 4.58
C THR A 162 17.33 -10.90 3.26
N ALA A 163 16.76 -11.56 2.25
CA ALA A 163 17.41 -11.66 0.94
C ALA A 163 17.44 -10.31 0.21
N GLY A 164 16.53 -9.38 0.52
CA GLY A 164 16.63 -8.03 -0.01
C GLY A 164 16.01 -6.95 0.88
N GLU A 165 15.92 -5.76 0.30
CA GLU A 165 15.43 -4.57 0.99
C GLU A 165 13.91 -4.62 1.17
N LEU A 166 13.17 -5.18 0.21
CA LEU A 166 11.72 -5.25 0.29
C LEU A 166 11.32 -6.14 1.47
N GLY A 167 11.93 -7.31 1.59
CA GLY A 167 11.77 -8.21 2.71
C GLY A 167 12.11 -7.55 4.05
N ALA A 168 13.20 -6.77 4.09
CA ALA A 168 13.58 -6.03 5.30
C ALA A 168 12.51 -5.00 5.70
N ALA A 169 11.93 -4.29 4.74
CA ALA A 169 10.86 -3.32 4.97
C ALA A 169 9.57 -3.98 5.47
N LEU A 170 9.15 -5.07 4.83
CA LEU A 170 7.96 -5.83 5.23
C LEU A 170 8.13 -6.44 6.62
N LEU A 171 9.30 -7.00 6.92
CA LEU A 171 9.62 -7.58 8.22
C LEU A 171 9.71 -6.52 9.33
N GLU A 172 10.31 -5.36 9.06
CA GLU A 172 10.37 -4.24 10.00
C GLU A 172 8.96 -3.78 10.39
N ASN A 173 8.10 -3.55 9.40
CA ASN A 173 6.71 -3.13 9.64
C ASN A 173 5.97 -4.15 10.53
N SER A 174 6.14 -5.45 10.24
CA SER A 174 5.57 -6.51 11.08
C SER A 174 6.10 -6.45 12.51
N LEU A 175 7.42 -6.37 12.70
CA LEU A 175 8.04 -6.39 14.02
C LEU A 175 7.73 -5.14 14.85
N VAL A 176 7.67 -3.95 14.24
CA VAL A 176 7.27 -2.72 14.93
C VAL A 176 5.83 -2.83 15.43
N ARG A 177 4.93 -3.38 14.62
CA ARG A 177 3.53 -3.59 15.00
C ARG A 177 3.40 -4.62 16.13
N ASP A 178 4.11 -5.74 16.01
CA ASP A 178 3.94 -6.88 16.91
C ASP A 178 4.67 -6.69 18.25
N LEU A 179 5.85 -6.03 18.24
CA LEU A 179 6.65 -5.79 19.45
C LEU A 179 6.37 -4.45 20.14
N GLN A 180 5.78 -3.49 19.43
CA GLN A 180 5.51 -2.12 19.90
C GLN A 180 6.69 -1.50 20.68
N PRO A 181 7.88 -1.35 20.06
CA PRO A 181 9.09 -0.98 20.76
C PRO A 181 8.99 0.42 21.39
N LEU A 182 9.63 0.61 22.54
CA LEU A 182 9.51 1.82 23.35
C LEU A 182 9.89 3.12 22.60
N HIS A 183 10.97 3.08 21.82
CA HIS A 183 11.53 4.24 21.13
C HIS A 183 11.12 4.35 19.65
N ASN A 184 10.45 3.33 19.10
CA ASN A 184 9.84 3.49 17.79
C ASN A 184 8.69 4.49 17.91
N LYS A 185 8.53 5.34 16.89
CA LYS A 185 7.29 6.12 16.76
C LYS A 185 6.11 5.15 16.80
N LYS A 186 5.29 5.28 17.84
CA LYS A 186 4.17 4.36 18.06
C LYS A 186 3.35 4.28 16.78
N PRO A 187 3.07 3.07 16.26
CA PRO A 187 2.12 2.93 15.16
C PRO A 187 0.83 3.61 15.61
N ARG A 188 0.32 4.54 14.79
CA ARG A 188 -0.92 5.26 15.12
C ARG A 188 -2.00 4.20 15.32
N GLN A 189 -2.45 4.05 16.57
CA GLN A 189 -3.42 3.05 16.98
C GLN A 189 -4.67 3.14 16.08
N LYS A 190 -5.21 1.97 15.69
CA LYS A 190 -6.31 1.74 14.73
C LYS A 190 -7.24 2.95 14.58
N ARG A 191 -6.89 3.85 13.66
CA ARG A 191 -7.83 4.85 13.18
C ARG A 191 -8.66 4.17 12.13
N CYS A 192 -9.97 4.41 12.19
CA CYS A 192 -10.85 4.28 11.06
C CYS A 192 -10.13 4.82 9.82
N LEU A 193 -9.86 3.95 8.84
CA LEU A 193 -9.32 4.38 7.56
C LEU A 193 -10.47 4.98 6.76
N PHE A 194 -10.18 6.11 6.11
CA PHE A 194 -11.12 6.81 5.25
C PHE A 194 -10.67 6.70 3.80
N THR A 195 -11.64 6.72 2.90
CA THR A 195 -11.44 6.77 1.46
C THR A 195 -12.46 7.70 0.85
N LEU A 196 -12.21 8.18 -0.35
CA LEU A 196 -13.23 8.84 -1.14
C LEU A 196 -13.99 7.77 -1.95
N ARG A 197 -15.31 7.90 -2.00
CA ARG A 197 -16.19 7.09 -2.86
C ARG A 197 -17.22 8.01 -3.51
N LEU A 198 -17.75 7.61 -4.65
CA LEU A 198 -18.85 8.32 -5.29
C LEU A 198 -20.18 7.92 -4.64
N SER A 199 -21.04 8.91 -4.39
CA SER A 199 -22.43 8.70 -4.03
C SER A 199 -23.20 8.16 -5.23
N GLN A 200 -24.47 7.78 -5.00
CA GLN A 200 -25.39 7.44 -6.09
C GLN A 200 -25.64 8.63 -7.04
N THR A 201 -25.46 9.86 -6.54
CA THR A 201 -25.57 11.11 -7.30
C THR A 201 -24.25 11.52 -7.98
N GLY A 202 -23.20 10.69 -7.92
CA GLY A 202 -21.91 10.96 -8.55
C GLY A 202 -21.00 11.92 -7.78
N GLN A 203 -21.37 12.33 -6.56
CA GLN A 203 -20.57 13.23 -5.74
C GLN A 203 -19.53 12.48 -4.91
N PRO A 204 -18.29 12.98 -4.78
CA PRO A 204 -17.29 12.37 -3.94
C PRO A 204 -17.60 12.60 -2.47
N LEU A 205 -17.59 11.54 -1.67
CA LEU A 205 -17.78 11.59 -0.22
C LEU A 205 -16.65 10.86 0.50
N ALA A 206 -16.21 11.43 1.63
CA ALA A 206 -15.32 10.74 2.54
C ALA A 206 -16.12 9.65 3.28
N ALA A 207 -15.75 8.40 3.07
CA ALA A 207 -16.37 7.25 3.70
C ALA A 207 -15.35 6.55 4.59
N GLN A 208 -15.78 6.20 5.81
CA GLN A 208 -15.10 5.18 6.57
C GLN A 208 -15.47 3.82 5.99
N VAL A 209 -14.47 2.99 5.70
CA VAL A 209 -14.67 1.66 5.11
C VAL A 209 -13.91 0.63 5.94
N ALA A 210 -14.43 -0.60 6.01
CA ALA A 210 -13.73 -1.67 6.70
C ALA A 210 -12.41 -1.98 5.98
N GLU A 211 -11.37 -2.32 6.74
CA GLU A 211 -10.03 -2.61 6.18
C GLU A 211 -10.09 -3.65 5.05
N ARG A 212 -10.93 -4.68 5.18
CA ARG A 212 -11.08 -5.74 4.15
C ARG A 212 -11.54 -5.24 2.77
N ASP A 213 -12.21 -4.09 2.71
CA ASP A 213 -12.79 -3.59 1.47
C ASP A 213 -11.72 -2.88 0.64
N PHE A 214 -10.65 -2.37 1.25
CA PHE A 214 -9.53 -1.75 0.52
C PHE A 214 -8.79 -2.69 -0.43
N SER A 215 -8.86 -4.01 -0.18
CA SER A 215 -8.29 -5.02 -1.07
C SER A 215 -9.29 -5.63 -2.05
N ARG A 216 -10.59 -5.33 -1.94
CA ARG A 216 -11.65 -6.04 -2.69
C ARG A 216 -12.61 -5.12 -3.43
N ALA A 217 -12.97 -3.99 -2.82
CA ALA A 217 -13.93 -3.07 -3.39
C ALA A 217 -13.29 -2.27 -4.52
N GLU A 218 -14.01 -2.21 -5.64
CA GLU A 218 -13.71 -1.30 -6.73
C GLU A 218 -14.18 0.12 -6.36
N ASN A 219 -13.62 1.13 -7.03
CA ASN A 219 -14.00 2.54 -6.87
C ASN A 219 -13.76 3.13 -5.48
N LEU A 220 -12.69 2.70 -4.82
CA LEU A 220 -12.13 3.37 -3.65
C LEU A 220 -10.97 4.27 -4.07
N PHE A 221 -10.95 5.48 -3.53
CA PHE A 221 -10.03 6.52 -3.93
C PHE A 221 -9.31 7.09 -2.71
N GLY A 222 -8.03 6.75 -2.59
CA GLY A 222 -7.13 7.22 -1.55
C GLY A 222 -7.36 6.57 -0.19
N ILE A 223 -6.28 6.43 0.59
CA ILE A 223 -6.34 5.91 1.95
C ILE A 223 -5.89 7.00 2.90
N PHE A 224 -6.81 7.46 3.73
CA PHE A 224 -6.64 8.63 4.59
C PHE A 224 -6.78 8.24 6.05
N ALA A 225 -5.98 8.91 6.89
CA ALA A 225 -5.94 8.65 8.33
C ALA A 225 -7.10 9.32 9.11
N SER A 226 -7.91 10.14 8.45
CA SER A 226 -9.09 10.81 8.99
C SER A 226 -9.99 11.29 7.85
N GLU A 227 -11.26 11.53 8.15
CA GLU A 227 -12.21 12.16 7.24
C GLU A 227 -11.70 13.52 6.74
N ARG A 228 -11.20 14.34 7.66
CA ARG A 228 -10.57 15.63 7.33
C ARG A 228 -9.45 15.49 6.31
N ALA A 229 -8.58 14.48 6.44
CA ALA A 229 -7.49 14.27 5.48
C ALA A 229 -8.03 13.85 4.09
N ALA A 230 -9.14 13.11 4.03
CA ALA A 230 -9.81 12.78 2.78
C ALA A 230 -10.44 14.03 2.13
N GLN A 231 -11.09 14.88 2.93
CA GLN A 231 -11.65 16.16 2.46
C GLN A 231 -10.57 17.13 1.98
N GLU A 232 -9.45 17.26 2.71
CA GLU A 232 -8.30 18.07 2.28
C GLU A 232 -7.68 17.55 0.97
N ALA A 233 -7.63 16.24 0.77
CA ALA A 233 -7.18 15.64 -0.48
C ALA A 233 -8.17 15.91 -1.64
N LEU A 234 -9.47 15.79 -1.39
CA LEU A 234 -10.51 16.13 -2.36
C LEU A 234 -10.44 17.62 -2.73
N GLN A 235 -10.25 18.52 -1.75
CA GLN A 235 -10.10 19.95 -2.01
C GLN A 235 -8.90 20.25 -2.91
N LYS A 236 -7.73 19.66 -2.62
CA LYS A 236 -6.54 19.79 -3.48
C LYS A 236 -6.81 19.29 -4.90
N LEU A 237 -7.50 18.15 -5.03
CA LEU A 237 -7.87 17.59 -6.32
C LEU A 237 -8.79 18.53 -7.10
N VAL A 238 -9.80 19.11 -6.44
CA VAL A 238 -10.73 20.08 -7.01
C VAL A 238 -10.01 21.33 -7.48
N GLU A 239 -9.08 21.87 -6.68
CA GLU A 239 -8.29 23.04 -7.02
C GLU A 239 -7.34 22.77 -8.20
N GLN A 240 -6.61 21.64 -8.16
CA GLN A 240 -5.64 21.25 -9.19
C GLN A 240 -6.31 21.04 -10.54
N HIS A 241 -7.50 20.42 -10.56
CA HIS A 241 -8.21 20.09 -11.78
C HIS A 241 -9.24 21.15 -12.19
N GLY A 242 -9.42 22.23 -11.41
CA GLY A 242 -10.39 23.28 -11.70
C GLY A 242 -11.85 22.78 -11.72
N LEU A 243 -12.19 21.89 -10.79
CA LEU A 243 -13.52 21.32 -10.64
C LEU A 243 -14.42 22.28 -9.83
N CYS A 244 -15.74 22.13 -9.97
CA CYS A 244 -16.70 22.92 -9.21
C CYS A 244 -16.88 22.38 -7.77
N SER A 245 -16.55 23.22 -6.78
CA SER A 245 -16.68 22.89 -5.35
C SER A 245 -18.11 22.50 -4.94
N ILE A 246 -19.12 23.21 -5.46
CA ILE A 246 -20.54 22.93 -5.20
C ILE A 246 -20.94 21.57 -5.79
N ALA A 247 -20.58 21.29 -7.05
CA ALA A 247 -20.90 20.02 -7.68
C ALA A 247 -20.22 18.84 -6.96
N THR A 248 -19.01 19.03 -6.42
CA THR A 248 -18.31 18.03 -5.61
C THR A 248 -18.79 17.93 -4.16
N GLY A 249 -19.73 18.78 -3.72
CA GLY A 249 -20.24 18.77 -2.35
C GLY A 249 -19.30 19.36 -1.30
N LEU A 250 -18.21 20.02 -1.70
CA LEU A 250 -17.28 20.72 -0.79
C LEU A 250 -17.83 22.06 -0.31
N GLU A 251 -18.70 22.68 -1.09
CA GLU A 251 -19.33 23.97 -0.82
C GLU A 251 -20.85 23.80 -0.95
N GLN A 252 -21.62 24.39 -0.05
CA GLN A 252 -23.07 24.39 -0.16
C GLN A 252 -23.51 25.52 -1.09
N SER A 253 -24.52 25.25 -1.92
CA SER A 253 -25.12 26.30 -2.74
C SER A 253 -26.14 27.09 -1.91
N GLU A 254 -26.04 28.42 -1.93
CA GLU A 254 -27.03 29.33 -1.33
C GLU A 254 -28.24 29.59 -2.26
N GLY A 255 -28.24 29.02 -3.48
CA GLY A 255 -29.33 29.17 -4.46
C GLY A 255 -28.97 28.65 -5.86
N GLU A 256 -29.98 28.33 -6.67
CA GLU A 256 -29.77 27.86 -8.05
C GLU A 256 -29.00 28.89 -8.89
N GLY A 257 -27.97 28.44 -9.62
CA GLY A 257 -27.14 29.28 -10.47
C GLY A 257 -26.07 30.11 -9.76
N MET A 258 -25.91 29.99 -8.43
CA MET A 258 -24.86 30.70 -7.69
C MET A 258 -23.46 30.16 -8.00
N ALA A 259 -22.51 31.08 -8.21
CA ALA A 259 -21.13 30.76 -8.53
C ALA A 259 -20.34 30.35 -7.27
N CYS A 260 -19.73 29.16 -7.29
CA CYS A 260 -18.85 28.69 -6.21
C CYS A 260 -17.61 29.58 -6.04
N PHE A 261 -16.95 29.54 -4.89
CA PHE A 261 -15.75 30.35 -4.62
C PHE A 261 -14.69 30.20 -5.72
N GLY A 262 -14.41 28.95 -6.12
CA GLY A 262 -13.47 28.65 -7.20
C GLY A 262 -13.85 29.31 -8.54
N ARG A 263 -15.14 29.53 -8.81
CA ARG A 263 -15.61 30.19 -10.02
C ARG A 263 -15.43 31.72 -9.93
N GLN A 264 -15.69 32.30 -8.77
CA GLN A 264 -15.48 33.74 -8.51
C GLN A 264 -14.02 34.16 -8.76
N ILE A 265 -13.06 33.28 -8.42
CA ILE A 265 -11.62 33.48 -8.68
C ILE A 265 -11.13 32.89 -10.00
N ARG A 266 -12.03 32.51 -10.93
CA ARG A 266 -11.75 31.96 -12.27
C ARG A 266 -10.89 30.68 -12.30
N ARG A 267 -10.98 29.84 -11.27
CA ARG A 267 -10.33 28.51 -11.22
C ARG A 267 -11.27 27.34 -11.55
N CYS A 268 -12.58 27.56 -11.48
CA CYS A 268 -13.61 26.56 -11.82
C CYS A 268 -14.20 26.84 -13.21
N ARG A 269 -14.53 25.79 -13.98
CA ARG A 269 -15.15 25.91 -15.32
C ARG A 269 -16.67 26.19 -15.30
N GLY A 270 -17.29 26.30 -14.14
CA GLY A 270 -18.65 26.83 -14.01
C GLY A 270 -19.79 25.81 -14.11
N ALA A 271 -19.59 24.58 -13.64
CA ALA A 271 -20.68 23.61 -13.54
C ALA A 271 -21.86 24.10 -12.67
N CYS A 272 -21.58 24.94 -11.66
CA CYS A 272 -22.61 25.57 -10.82
C CYS A 272 -23.39 26.70 -11.52
N THR A 273 -22.84 27.32 -12.56
CA THR A 273 -23.48 28.40 -13.34
C THR A 273 -24.03 27.92 -14.68
N GLY A 274 -23.93 26.62 -14.98
CA GLY A 274 -24.41 26.01 -16.23
C GLY A 274 -23.49 26.21 -17.44
N GLU A 275 -22.31 26.83 -17.26
CA GLU A 275 -21.35 27.03 -18.36
C GLU A 275 -20.60 25.75 -18.75
N GLU A 276 -20.45 24.84 -17.78
CA GLU A 276 -20.01 23.48 -17.99
C GLU A 276 -21.20 22.56 -17.70
N SER A 277 -21.47 21.61 -18.60
CA SER A 277 -22.54 20.62 -18.38
C SER A 277 -22.19 19.68 -17.22
N HIS A 278 -23.22 19.11 -16.59
CA HIS A 278 -23.02 18.16 -15.51
C HIS A 278 -22.24 16.92 -15.98
N GLU A 279 -22.51 16.42 -17.19
CA GLU A 279 -21.79 15.26 -17.73
C GLU A 279 -20.30 15.55 -17.92
N GLN A 280 -19.95 16.70 -18.51
CA GLN A 280 -18.54 17.09 -18.72
C GLN A 280 -17.79 17.28 -17.40
N HIS A 281 -18.44 17.88 -16.40
CA HIS A 281 -17.86 18.02 -15.07
C HIS A 281 -17.63 16.64 -14.43
N GLN A 282 -18.60 15.74 -14.54
CA GLN A 282 -18.52 14.39 -13.99
C GLN A 282 -17.39 13.57 -14.63
N GLU A 283 -17.21 13.65 -15.95
CA GLU A 283 -16.09 12.99 -16.64
C GLU A 283 -14.73 13.48 -16.14
N ARG A 284 -14.57 14.80 -15.98
CA ARG A 284 -13.34 15.38 -15.44
C ARG A 284 -13.12 15.00 -13.97
N LEU A 285 -14.18 14.98 -13.17
CA LEU A 285 -14.11 14.54 -11.79
C LEU A 285 -13.63 13.08 -11.73
N MET A 286 -14.20 12.20 -12.55
CA MET A 286 -13.77 10.79 -12.62
C MET A 286 -12.30 10.66 -13.03
N GLN A 287 -11.87 11.40 -14.04
CA GLN A 287 -10.47 11.41 -14.48
C GLN A 287 -9.52 11.91 -13.38
N ALA A 288 -9.91 12.92 -12.62
CA ALA A 288 -9.13 13.43 -11.49
C ALA A 288 -9.10 12.41 -10.35
N MET A 289 -10.25 11.82 -9.99
CA MET A 289 -10.33 10.82 -8.91
C MET A 289 -9.52 9.56 -9.23
N GLU A 290 -9.32 9.24 -10.50
CA GLU A 290 -8.45 8.15 -10.94
C GLU A 290 -7.01 8.28 -10.40
N GLU A 291 -6.52 9.51 -10.20
CA GLU A 291 -5.22 9.78 -9.55
C GLU A 291 -5.19 9.32 -8.09
N LEU A 292 -6.36 9.13 -7.49
CA LEU A 292 -6.51 8.63 -6.13
C LEU A 292 -6.79 7.13 -6.06
N ARG A 293 -7.01 6.43 -7.18
CA ARG A 293 -7.54 5.06 -7.17
C ARG A 293 -6.66 4.09 -6.39
N ILE A 294 -7.31 3.27 -5.57
CA ILE A 294 -6.68 2.16 -4.87
C ILE A 294 -6.82 0.94 -5.77
N LEU A 295 -5.71 0.24 -5.98
CA LEU A 295 -5.73 -0.98 -6.77
C LEU A 295 -6.30 -2.12 -5.90
N PRO A 296 -7.44 -2.74 -6.28
CA PRO A 296 -7.91 -3.94 -5.59
C PRO A 296 -6.87 -5.06 -5.78
N TRP A 297 -6.88 -6.05 -4.88
CA TRP A 297 -5.99 -7.18 -4.98
C TRP A 297 -6.27 -7.93 -6.30
N PRO A 298 -5.30 -8.01 -7.24
CA PRO A 298 -5.59 -8.47 -8.59
C PRO A 298 -5.51 -9.99 -8.75
N TYR A 299 -5.25 -10.72 -7.67
CA TYR A 299 -5.02 -12.17 -7.69
C TYR A 299 -6.10 -12.91 -6.90
N GLU A 300 -6.49 -14.10 -7.35
CA GLU A 300 -7.49 -14.93 -6.65
C GLU A 300 -6.95 -15.55 -5.36
N GLY A 301 -5.62 -15.59 -5.19
CA GLY A 301 -4.97 -16.27 -4.08
C GLY A 301 -3.68 -15.61 -3.59
N VAL A 302 -2.98 -16.36 -2.76
CA VAL A 302 -1.72 -15.95 -2.13
C VAL A 302 -0.60 -15.90 -3.16
N MET A 303 0.17 -14.82 -3.11
CA MET A 303 1.33 -14.62 -3.96
C MET A 303 2.62 -14.62 -3.13
N GLY A 304 3.71 -15.06 -3.74
CA GLY A 304 5.06 -14.95 -3.21
C GLY A 304 5.83 -13.91 -4.01
N ILE A 305 6.46 -12.97 -3.32
CA ILE A 305 7.47 -12.08 -3.90
C ILE A 305 8.83 -12.71 -3.64
N VAL A 306 9.58 -13.02 -4.69
CA VAL A 306 10.89 -13.67 -4.59
C VAL A 306 11.98 -12.60 -4.53
N GLU A 307 12.82 -12.66 -3.51
CA GLU A 307 14.10 -11.94 -3.44
C GLU A 307 15.24 -12.97 -3.41
N GLU A 308 16.30 -12.71 -4.18
CA GLU A 308 17.50 -13.53 -4.21
C GLU A 308 18.74 -12.65 -4.04
N TYR A 309 19.63 -13.06 -3.14
CA TYR A 309 20.90 -12.38 -2.91
C TYR A 309 21.98 -13.38 -2.54
N ASP A 310 23.08 -13.36 -3.28
CA ASP A 310 24.25 -14.20 -3.02
C ASP A 310 23.90 -15.70 -2.90
N GLY A 311 23.03 -16.18 -3.80
CA GLY A 311 22.53 -17.56 -3.81
C GLY A 311 21.52 -17.90 -2.71
N TRP A 312 21.17 -16.95 -1.84
CA TRP A 312 20.10 -17.11 -0.87
C TRP A 312 18.77 -16.61 -1.44
N ARG A 313 17.84 -17.54 -1.63
CA ARG A 313 16.48 -17.26 -2.09
C ARG A 313 15.51 -17.18 -0.91
N GLN A 314 14.70 -16.13 -0.91
CA GLN A 314 13.64 -15.92 0.08
C GLN A 314 12.33 -15.53 -0.62
N VAL A 315 11.21 -16.09 -0.16
CA VAL A 315 9.88 -15.84 -0.72
C VAL A 315 9.02 -15.13 0.33
N HIS A 316 8.65 -13.89 0.05
CA HIS A 316 7.78 -13.07 0.90
C HIS A 316 6.32 -13.30 0.52
N VAL A 317 5.58 -13.92 1.43
CA VAL A 317 4.19 -14.32 1.22
C VAL A 317 3.28 -13.12 1.46
N ILE A 318 2.46 -12.79 0.47
CA ILE A 318 1.52 -11.67 0.48
C ILE A 318 0.14 -12.13 -0.01
N ASP A 319 -0.90 -11.60 0.63
CA ASP A 319 -2.29 -11.88 0.27
C ASP A 319 -3.15 -10.66 0.58
N HIS A 320 -4.03 -10.24 -0.33
CA HIS A 320 -4.89 -9.06 -0.15
C HIS A 320 -4.11 -7.80 0.31
N TRP A 321 -2.95 -7.54 -0.32
CA TRP A 321 -1.99 -6.48 0.06
C TRP A 321 -1.42 -6.57 1.47
N ARG A 322 -1.54 -7.72 2.13
CA ARG A 322 -1.05 -7.96 3.48
C ARG A 322 0.12 -8.92 3.46
N TYR A 323 1.22 -8.52 4.09
CA TYR A 323 2.35 -9.40 4.32
C TYR A 323 2.03 -10.47 5.39
N LEU A 324 2.33 -11.72 5.06
CA LEU A 324 2.04 -12.91 5.87
C LEU A 324 3.30 -13.52 6.51
N GLY A 325 4.47 -13.22 5.96
CA GLY A 325 5.76 -13.74 6.43
C GLY A 325 6.68 -14.10 5.27
N SER A 326 7.87 -14.58 5.60
CA SER A 326 8.82 -15.11 4.61
C SER A 326 8.93 -16.62 4.72
N LEU A 327 9.26 -17.25 3.60
CA LEU A 327 9.75 -18.61 3.49
C LEU A 327 11.19 -18.54 2.95
N ASP A 328 12.09 -19.36 3.47
CA ASP A 328 13.42 -19.54 2.87
C ASP A 328 13.66 -21.03 2.59
N ASP A 329 14.67 -21.34 1.77
CA ASP A 329 14.98 -22.70 1.35
C ASP A 329 15.30 -23.65 2.53
N GLN A 330 15.65 -23.11 3.71
CA GLN A 330 15.99 -23.87 4.91
C GLN A 330 14.83 -23.98 5.92
N HIS A 331 13.91 -23.02 5.94
CA HIS A 331 12.81 -22.89 6.88
C HIS A 331 11.48 -22.87 6.12
N ARG A 332 10.92 -24.06 5.91
CA ARG A 332 9.57 -24.28 5.36
C ARG A 332 8.42 -23.84 6.29
N GLN A 333 8.67 -22.95 7.24
CA GLN A 333 7.66 -22.42 8.15
C GLN A 333 7.56 -20.92 7.99
N LEU A 334 6.34 -20.43 7.72
CA LEU A 334 6.00 -19.03 7.90
C LEU A 334 6.41 -18.65 9.33
N LEU A 335 7.37 -17.73 9.49
CA LEU A 335 7.74 -17.21 10.80
C LEU A 335 6.45 -16.81 11.54
N PRO A 336 6.10 -17.46 12.67
CA PRO A 336 4.76 -17.38 13.22
C PRO A 336 4.46 -15.96 13.73
N ARG A 337 3.29 -15.45 13.32
CA ARG A 337 2.73 -14.17 13.75
C ARG A 337 1.93 -14.36 15.05
N PRO A 338 2.03 -13.47 16.05
CA PRO A 338 1.05 -13.40 17.11
C PRO A 338 -0.34 -13.03 16.55
N ALA A 339 -1.36 -13.83 16.86
CA ALA A 339 -2.70 -13.85 16.24
C ALA A 339 -3.52 -12.53 16.25
N ALA A 340 -3.08 -11.48 16.93
CA ALA A 340 -3.86 -10.27 17.18
C ALA A 340 -4.12 -9.37 15.95
N SER A 341 -3.65 -9.75 14.76
CA SER A 341 -3.57 -8.86 13.58
C SER A 341 -4.08 -9.50 12.27
N CYS A 342 -4.88 -10.56 12.36
CA CYS A 342 -5.33 -11.32 11.20
C CYS A 342 -6.52 -10.74 10.42
N LYS A 343 -7.02 -9.54 10.73
CA LYS A 343 -8.22 -8.98 10.10
C LYS A 343 -7.84 -7.81 9.18
N GLY A 344 -7.94 -7.98 7.86
CA GLY A 344 -8.01 -6.88 6.89
C GLY A 344 -6.75 -6.52 6.10
N PHE A 345 -6.85 -5.40 5.38
CA PHE A 345 -5.82 -4.73 4.58
C PHE A 345 -4.75 -4.10 5.46
N ASP A 346 -3.48 -4.26 5.10
CA ASP A 346 -2.35 -3.65 5.79
C ASP A 346 -1.80 -2.49 4.96
N LEU A 347 -2.03 -1.26 5.42
CA LEU A 347 -1.61 -0.03 4.73
C LEU A 347 -0.10 0.07 4.56
N ASP A 348 0.68 -0.37 5.55
CA ASP A 348 2.15 -0.27 5.48
C ASP A 348 2.70 -1.31 4.50
N SER A 349 2.12 -2.51 4.47
CA SER A 349 2.41 -3.52 3.45
C SER A 349 2.04 -3.02 2.05
N TYR A 350 0.84 -2.47 1.85
CA TYR A 350 0.40 -1.90 0.57
C TYR A 350 1.37 -0.83 0.07
N LYS A 351 1.71 0.16 0.91
CA LYS A 351 2.67 1.22 0.54
C LYS A 351 4.05 0.69 0.18
N THR A 352 4.49 -0.38 0.85
CA THR A 352 5.79 -0.99 0.59
C THR A 352 5.82 -1.70 -0.77
N VAL A 353 4.70 -2.32 -1.17
CA VAL A 353 4.64 -3.21 -2.33
C VAL A 353 4.08 -2.54 -3.58
N ILE A 354 3.17 -1.56 -3.45
CA ILE A 354 2.42 -1.02 -4.60
C ILE A 354 3.32 -0.34 -5.65
N ARG A 355 4.31 0.45 -5.23
CA ARG A 355 5.21 1.13 -6.17
C ARG A 355 6.06 0.14 -6.99
N PRO A 356 6.83 -0.78 -6.37
CA PRO A 356 7.60 -1.75 -7.15
C PRO A 356 6.70 -2.72 -7.94
N PHE A 357 5.49 -3.00 -7.45
CA PHE A 357 4.48 -3.75 -8.20
C PHE A 357 4.09 -3.04 -9.51
N LEU A 358 3.75 -1.75 -9.44
CA LEU A 358 3.38 -0.94 -10.60
C LEU A 358 4.54 -0.78 -11.59
N LEU A 359 5.78 -0.71 -11.09
CA LEU A 359 6.98 -0.66 -11.93
C LEU A 359 7.36 -2.01 -12.56
N GLY A 360 6.64 -3.10 -12.24
CA GLY A 360 6.99 -4.44 -12.71
C GLY A 360 8.33 -4.95 -12.17
N GLN A 361 8.76 -4.45 -11.02
CA GLN A 361 10.05 -4.78 -10.38
C GLN A 361 9.97 -5.98 -9.42
N LEU A 362 8.77 -6.53 -9.22
CA LEU A 362 8.55 -7.66 -8.32
C LEU A 362 8.54 -8.97 -9.10
N ASP A 363 9.35 -9.93 -8.67
CA ASP A 363 9.23 -11.31 -9.12
C ASP A 363 8.11 -12.03 -8.34
N LEU A 364 6.92 -12.07 -8.95
CA LEU A 364 5.70 -12.57 -8.32
C LEU A 364 5.34 -13.97 -8.82
N HIS A 365 5.15 -14.90 -7.88
CA HIS A 365 4.77 -16.28 -8.16
C HIS A 365 3.52 -16.67 -7.38
N PRO A 366 2.52 -17.32 -8.01
CA PRO A 366 1.40 -17.88 -7.26
C PRO A 366 1.91 -18.99 -6.33
N LEU A 367 1.36 -19.09 -5.12
CA LEU A 367 1.68 -20.13 -4.15
C LEU A 367 0.49 -21.07 -3.93
N PRO A 368 0.11 -21.88 -4.95
CA PRO A 368 -1.03 -22.79 -4.84
C PRO A 368 -0.77 -23.84 -3.75
N GLY A 369 -1.73 -24.03 -2.85
CA GLY A 369 -1.67 -25.06 -1.81
C GLY A 369 -0.96 -24.66 -0.51
N LEU A 370 -0.47 -23.43 -0.38
CA LEU A 370 -0.01 -22.92 0.93
C LEU A 370 -1.20 -22.84 1.90
N LYS A 371 -1.27 -23.79 2.84
CA LYS A 371 -2.26 -23.75 3.91
C LYS A 371 -1.89 -22.63 4.86
N LEU A 372 -2.56 -21.49 4.72
CA LEU A 372 -2.46 -20.41 5.71
C LEU A 372 -2.91 -20.95 7.07
N PRO A 373 -2.22 -20.59 8.18
CA PRO A 373 -2.68 -20.94 9.51
C PRO A 373 -4.13 -20.47 9.67
N ALA A 374 -4.99 -21.37 10.15
CA ALA A 374 -6.42 -21.12 10.26
C ALA A 374 -6.66 -19.80 10.99
N GLN A 375 -7.54 -18.98 10.43
CA GLN A 375 -7.99 -17.73 11.01
C GLN A 375 -8.71 -18.06 12.32
N ALA A 376 -8.01 -17.96 13.46
CA ALA A 376 -8.59 -18.11 14.79
C ALA A 376 -9.37 -16.85 15.19
#